data_AF-A0A519LF11-F1
#
_entry.id   AF-A0A519LF11-F1
#
_cell.length_a   1.000
_cell.length_b   1.000
_cell.length_c   1.000
_cell.angle_alpha   90.00
_cell.angle_beta   90.00
_cell.angle_gamma   90.00
#
_symmetry.space_group_name_H-M   'P 1'
#
loop_
_entity.id
_entity.type
_entity.pdbx_description
1 polymer ?
#
loop_
_entity_poly.entity_id
_entity_poly.type
_entity_poly.pdbx_seq_one_letter_code
_entity_poly.pdbx_strand_id
1 'polypeptide(L)'
;YLKKININIDQYEFAFQVQSHPDFPSLLSIVDTLNFFNILNKAIRVPISDLNLLPNNFIALIKEEGKAPQLHYIQKKGIHYYYFNEKRMEIISNDLLESRWNDIVLIAEKSVIEETKIKNKALYILPAICFTLFLIVTSQFEIKLSFFFILPFIGLIFSIIALKDLFGVKSELADKFCNFSISTNCNDVIGSEKWKVFKLINFSDLSILLFASQFFGLFFFFIFHREVDFFSIQRAILLAATPIVFLSLYYQKFIERKWCPVCLVIISVVFFELFYILSITSFSVNITLLSIILFALIFSTIALVWVLIKGMLTSQKQLKEFQLKANRFIRNYEAFKNTLISERKLELPTIPIVLGNLEANLVITLISSPFCGHCKHTQQLLENILRKYPESLQLRIILKTDLKQQSTEGRKLFMNLYEMYFKNKINFI
;
A
#
# COMPACT_ATOMS: atom_id res chain seq x y z
N TYR A 1 -17.43 -5.34 0.65
CA TYR A 1 -18.07 -6.56 0.13
C TYR A 1 -17.51 -7.84 0.77
N LEU A 2 -16.32 -8.33 0.42
CA LEU A 2 -15.80 -9.65 0.89
C LEU A 2 -15.86 -9.88 2.42
N LYS A 3 -15.52 -8.87 3.23
CA LYS A 3 -15.65 -8.92 4.69
C LYS A 3 -17.09 -9.22 5.16
N LYS A 4 -18.11 -8.76 4.44
CA LYS A 4 -19.53 -8.94 4.78
C LYS A 4 -20.06 -10.34 4.46
N ILE A 5 -19.38 -11.05 3.56
CA ILE A 5 -19.64 -12.46 3.25
C ILE A 5 -18.63 -13.39 3.93
N ASN A 6 -17.93 -12.90 4.97
CA ASN A 6 -16.97 -13.65 5.78
C ASN A 6 -15.80 -14.27 4.99
N ILE A 7 -15.36 -13.61 3.91
CA ILE A 7 -14.16 -13.98 3.16
C ILE A 7 -13.00 -13.09 3.61
N ASN A 8 -11.99 -13.71 4.20
CA ASN A 8 -10.75 -13.04 4.61
C ASN A 8 -9.70 -13.20 3.53
N ILE A 9 -9.14 -12.08 3.09
CA ILE A 9 -8.05 -12.03 2.13
C ILE A 9 -6.95 -11.12 2.64
N ASP A 10 -5.75 -11.35 2.11
CA ASP A 10 -4.66 -10.39 2.24
C ASP A 10 -4.98 -9.13 1.44
N GLN A 11 -5.29 -8.04 2.15
CA GLN A 11 -5.71 -6.78 1.53
C GLN A 11 -4.57 -6.10 0.77
N TYR A 12 -3.31 -6.29 1.20
CA TYR A 12 -2.17 -5.72 0.53
C TYR A 12 -1.94 -6.42 -0.80
N GLU A 13 -1.95 -7.76 -0.77
CA GLU A 13 -1.81 -8.58 -1.97
C GLU A 13 -2.98 -8.36 -2.94
N PHE A 14 -4.22 -8.31 -2.46
CA PHE A 14 -5.39 -8.03 -3.31
C PHE A 14 -5.29 -6.67 -3.98
N ALA A 15 -4.94 -5.62 -3.22
CA ALA A 15 -4.76 -4.30 -3.79
C ALA A 15 -3.63 -4.28 -4.83
N PHE A 16 -2.54 -5.00 -4.59
CA PHE A 16 -1.45 -5.11 -5.54
C PHE A 16 -1.88 -5.84 -6.82
N GLN A 17 -2.51 -7.01 -6.72
CA GLN A 17 -2.94 -7.80 -7.87
C GLN A 17 -3.96 -7.03 -8.71
N VAL A 18 -5.03 -6.48 -8.10
CA VAL A 18 -6.02 -5.66 -8.81
C VAL A 18 -5.36 -4.46 -9.49
N GLN A 19 -4.50 -3.72 -8.79
CA GLN A 19 -3.88 -2.51 -9.36
C GLN A 19 -2.82 -2.83 -10.42
N SER A 20 -2.19 -4.00 -10.37
CA SER A 20 -1.20 -4.45 -11.35
C SER A 20 -1.85 -5.08 -12.60
N HIS A 21 -3.17 -5.26 -12.59
CA HIS A 21 -3.91 -5.80 -13.72
C HIS A 21 -3.89 -4.82 -14.91
N PRO A 22 -3.66 -5.29 -16.15
CA PRO A 22 -3.62 -4.43 -17.34
C PRO A 22 -4.90 -3.60 -17.52
N ASP A 23 -6.06 -4.21 -17.28
CA ASP A 23 -7.37 -3.55 -17.42
C ASP A 23 -7.85 -2.80 -16.16
N PHE A 24 -6.99 -2.52 -15.17
CA PHE A 24 -7.41 -1.72 -14.02
C PHE A 24 -7.82 -0.30 -14.46
N PRO A 25 -8.94 0.28 -13.98
CA PRO A 25 -9.81 -0.15 -12.88
C PRO A 25 -11.13 -0.82 -13.32
N SER A 26 -11.10 -1.72 -14.31
CA SER A 26 -12.30 -2.42 -14.81
C SER A 26 -12.81 -3.53 -13.87
N LEU A 27 -14.06 -3.95 -14.09
CA LEU A 27 -14.63 -5.12 -13.42
C LEU A 27 -13.82 -6.40 -13.69
N LEU A 28 -13.24 -6.55 -14.88
CA LEU A 28 -12.41 -7.69 -15.24
C LEU A 28 -11.22 -7.83 -14.29
N SER A 29 -10.54 -6.72 -13.97
CA SER A 29 -9.43 -6.73 -13.01
C SER A 29 -9.80 -7.25 -11.62
N ILE A 30 -11.06 -7.02 -11.21
CA ILE A 30 -11.58 -7.49 -9.92
C ILE A 30 -11.89 -8.99 -10.01
N VAL A 31 -12.59 -9.42 -11.05
CA VAL A 31 -12.94 -10.84 -11.30
C VAL A 31 -11.69 -11.70 -11.36
N ASP A 32 -10.70 -11.30 -12.16
CA ASP A 32 -9.45 -12.05 -12.31
C ASP A 32 -8.63 -12.07 -11.02
N THR A 33 -8.67 -10.99 -10.24
CA THR A 33 -8.02 -11.01 -8.93
C THR A 33 -8.76 -11.93 -7.95
N LEU A 34 -10.10 -11.96 -7.93
CA LEU A 34 -10.84 -12.92 -7.12
C LEU A 34 -10.50 -14.37 -7.53
N ASN A 35 -10.36 -14.63 -8.83
CA ASN A 35 -9.89 -15.92 -9.35
C ASN A 35 -8.48 -16.26 -8.87
N PHE A 36 -7.56 -15.29 -8.85
CA PHE A 36 -6.21 -15.47 -8.30
C PHE A 36 -6.22 -15.91 -6.83
N PHE A 37 -7.16 -15.40 -6.03
CA PHE A 37 -7.37 -15.83 -4.63
C PHE A 37 -8.19 -17.11 -4.49
N ASN A 38 -8.49 -17.81 -5.59
CA ASN A 38 -9.39 -18.98 -5.62
C ASN A 38 -10.75 -18.70 -4.97
N ILE A 39 -11.28 -17.48 -5.13
CA ILE A 39 -12.61 -17.09 -4.67
C ILE A 39 -13.59 -17.32 -5.83
N LEU A 40 -14.58 -18.18 -5.63
CA LEU A 40 -15.64 -18.39 -6.61
C LEU A 40 -16.39 -17.08 -6.82
N ASN A 41 -16.47 -16.62 -8.06
CA ASN A 41 -17.12 -15.37 -8.38
C ASN A 41 -17.71 -15.39 -9.79
N LYS A 42 -18.74 -14.57 -10.01
CA LYS A 42 -19.38 -14.39 -11.30
C LYS A 42 -19.80 -12.93 -11.48
N ALA A 43 -19.42 -12.36 -12.62
CA ALA A 43 -19.99 -11.13 -13.15
C ALA A 43 -21.08 -11.49 -14.16
N ILE A 44 -22.32 -11.10 -13.90
CA ILE A 44 -23.50 -11.45 -14.71
C ILE A 44 -24.34 -10.20 -15.01
N ARG A 45 -25.13 -10.28 -16.10
CA ARG A 45 -26.18 -9.29 -16.38
C ARG A 45 -27.48 -9.74 -15.72
N VAL A 46 -28.05 -8.89 -14.88
CA VAL A 46 -29.28 -9.13 -14.12
C VAL A 46 -30.18 -7.92 -14.31
N PRO A 47 -31.30 -8.06 -15.04
CA PRO A 47 -32.29 -7.00 -15.16
C PRO A 47 -32.86 -6.60 -13.80
N ILE A 48 -33.36 -5.36 -13.68
CA ILE A 48 -33.95 -4.87 -12.41
C ILE A 48 -35.13 -5.74 -11.92
N SER A 49 -35.88 -6.36 -12.84
CA SER A 49 -36.97 -7.30 -12.51
C SER A 49 -36.52 -8.45 -11.62
N ASP A 50 -35.27 -8.89 -11.79
CA ASP A 50 -34.70 -10.07 -11.16
C ASP A 50 -33.86 -9.71 -9.92
N LEU A 51 -33.86 -8.43 -9.52
CA LEU A 51 -33.15 -7.92 -8.35
C LEU A 51 -33.47 -8.72 -7.08
N ASN A 52 -34.69 -9.23 -6.98
CA ASN A 52 -35.14 -10.00 -5.82
C ASN A 52 -34.46 -11.37 -5.68
N LEU A 53 -33.93 -11.94 -6.76
CA LEU A 53 -33.23 -13.22 -6.80
C LEU A 53 -31.77 -13.12 -6.34
N LEU A 54 -31.23 -11.90 -6.27
CA LEU A 54 -29.85 -11.67 -5.84
C LEU A 54 -29.66 -11.97 -4.35
N PRO A 55 -28.46 -12.42 -3.95
CA PRO A 55 -28.13 -12.63 -2.55
C PRO A 55 -28.21 -11.32 -1.74
N ASN A 56 -28.21 -11.41 -0.42
CA ASN A 56 -28.29 -10.23 0.44
C ASN A 56 -27.12 -9.25 0.30
N ASN A 57 -25.99 -9.71 -0.24
CA ASN A 57 -24.78 -8.93 -0.42
C ASN A 57 -24.22 -9.16 -1.82
N PHE A 58 -24.07 -8.10 -2.60
CA PHE A 58 -23.48 -8.16 -3.95
C PHE A 58 -22.83 -6.83 -4.31
N ILE A 59 -22.11 -6.80 -5.43
CA ILE A 59 -21.63 -5.57 -6.05
C ILE A 59 -22.46 -5.34 -7.30
N ALA A 60 -22.89 -4.11 -7.56
CA ALA A 60 -23.58 -3.75 -8.80
C ALA A 60 -22.99 -2.49 -9.42
N LEU A 61 -23.11 -2.38 -10.75
CA LEU A 61 -22.76 -1.19 -11.49
C LEU A 61 -23.94 -0.21 -11.45
N ILE A 62 -23.73 0.96 -10.85
CA ILE A 62 -24.76 1.99 -10.67
C ILE A 62 -24.32 3.26 -11.40
N LYS A 63 -25.27 3.90 -12.09
CA LYS A 63 -25.05 5.15 -12.84
C LYS A 63 -25.60 6.33 -12.05
N GLU A 64 -24.71 7.14 -11.49
CA GLU A 64 -25.10 8.41 -10.84
C GLU A 64 -25.21 9.54 -11.87
N GLU A 65 -26.09 10.52 -11.61
CA GLU A 65 -26.26 11.68 -12.49
C GLU A 65 -24.93 12.45 -12.66
N GLY A 66 -24.56 12.71 -13.92
CA GLY A 66 -23.33 13.43 -14.26
C GLY A 66 -22.02 12.65 -14.05
N LYS A 67 -22.06 11.37 -13.65
CA LYS A 67 -20.87 10.53 -13.46
C LYS A 67 -20.90 9.29 -14.37
N ALA A 68 -19.72 8.75 -14.66
CA ALA A 68 -19.60 7.44 -15.28
C ALA A 68 -20.15 6.35 -14.32
N PRO A 69 -20.69 5.23 -14.83
CA PRO A 69 -21.14 4.13 -13.99
C PRO A 69 -20.01 3.59 -13.10
N GLN A 70 -20.29 3.38 -11.82
CA GLN A 70 -19.32 2.91 -10.84
C GLN A 70 -19.82 1.66 -10.12
N LEU A 71 -18.90 0.84 -9.63
CA LEU A 71 -19.22 -0.37 -8.88
C LEU A 71 -19.51 0.00 -7.41
N HIS A 72 -20.71 -0.30 -6.94
CA HIS A 72 -21.12 -0.09 -5.56
C HIS A 72 -21.43 -1.43 -4.88
N TYR A 73 -21.09 -1.53 -3.60
CA TYR A 73 -21.55 -2.63 -2.75
C TYR A 73 -23.00 -2.37 -2.35
N ILE A 74 -23.88 -3.34 -2.59
CA ILE A 74 -25.29 -3.30 -2.23
C ILE A 74 -25.58 -4.36 -1.17
N GLN A 75 -26.35 -3.96 -0.16
CA GLN A 75 -26.87 -4.79 0.90
C GLN A 75 -28.39 -4.74 0.93
N LYS A 76 -29.05 -5.89 0.78
CA LYS A 76 -30.49 -6.04 0.95
C LYS A 76 -30.80 -6.39 2.41
N LYS A 77 -31.76 -5.67 3.02
CA LYS A 77 -32.30 -5.97 4.35
C LYS A 77 -33.82 -5.88 4.30
N GLY A 78 -34.48 -7.02 4.21
CA GLY A 78 -35.93 -7.07 4.01
C GLY A 78 -36.31 -6.40 2.70
N ILE A 79 -37.08 -5.32 2.78
CA ILE A 79 -37.61 -4.56 1.62
C ILE A 79 -36.65 -3.42 1.20
N HIS A 80 -35.71 -3.03 2.06
CA HIS A 80 -34.82 -1.89 1.82
C HIS A 80 -33.48 -2.31 1.23
N TYR A 81 -33.01 -1.53 0.28
CA TYR A 81 -31.66 -1.61 -0.28
C TYR A 81 -30.78 -0.53 0.31
N TYR A 82 -29.56 -0.92 0.64
CA TYR A 82 -28.51 -0.02 1.09
C TYR A 82 -27.35 -0.13 0.12
N TYR A 83 -26.83 1.00 -0.33
CA TYR A 83 -25.62 1.00 -1.16
C TYR A 83 -24.49 1.73 -0.43
N PHE A 84 -23.26 1.30 -0.68
CA PHE A 84 -22.08 1.92 -0.11
C PHE A 84 -21.66 3.09 -0.98
N ASN A 85 -21.82 4.30 -0.44
CA ASN A 85 -21.46 5.55 -1.08
C ASN A 85 -20.44 6.29 -0.20
N GLU A 86 -19.34 6.77 -0.79
CA GLU A 86 -18.35 7.64 -0.14
C GLU A 86 -17.99 7.26 1.32
N LYS A 87 -17.89 5.95 1.60
CA LYS A 87 -17.51 5.33 2.89
C LYS A 87 -18.65 5.08 3.91
N ARG A 88 -19.91 5.36 3.60
CA ARG A 88 -21.07 5.01 4.43
C ARG A 88 -22.11 4.19 3.67
N MET A 89 -22.93 3.45 4.40
CA MET A 89 -24.12 2.80 3.81
C MET A 89 -25.26 3.81 3.81
N GLU A 90 -25.81 4.07 2.64
CA GLU A 90 -26.98 4.94 2.45
C GLU A 90 -28.17 4.10 2.03
N ILE A 91 -29.37 4.45 2.52
CA ILE A 91 -30.61 3.86 2.04
C ILE A 91 -30.89 4.42 0.65
N ILE A 92 -31.20 3.53 -0.30
CA ILE A 92 -31.67 3.91 -1.63
C ILE A 92 -33.11 3.43 -1.79
N SER A 93 -33.99 4.32 -2.27
CA SER A 93 -35.36 3.94 -2.62
C SER A 93 -35.35 3.03 -3.85
N ASN A 94 -36.35 2.16 -3.97
CA ASN A 94 -36.44 1.23 -5.10
C ASN A 94 -36.49 1.99 -6.43
N ASP A 95 -37.29 3.05 -6.53
CA ASP A 95 -37.41 3.88 -7.74
C ASP A 95 -36.07 4.51 -8.17
N LEU A 96 -35.26 4.95 -7.18
CA LEU A 96 -33.96 5.56 -7.44
C LEU A 96 -32.91 4.50 -7.80
N LEU A 97 -33.00 3.30 -7.22
CA LEU A 97 -32.13 2.18 -7.59
C LEU A 97 -32.43 1.74 -9.02
N GLU A 98 -33.71 1.63 -9.39
CA GLU A 98 -34.17 1.26 -10.72
C GLU A 98 -33.71 2.25 -11.78
N SER A 99 -33.83 3.56 -11.53
CA SER A 99 -33.39 4.58 -12.49
C SER A 99 -31.87 4.63 -12.69
N ARG A 100 -31.10 4.12 -11.73
CA ARG A 100 -29.62 4.10 -11.77
C ARG A 100 -29.04 2.73 -12.09
N TRP A 101 -29.87 1.71 -12.27
CA TRP A 101 -29.43 0.34 -12.49
C TRP A 101 -28.77 0.18 -13.86
N ASN A 102 -27.67 -0.57 -13.92
CA ASN A 102 -26.92 -0.76 -15.17
C ASN A 102 -26.63 -2.25 -15.46
N ASP A 103 -27.54 -3.13 -15.01
CA ASP A 103 -27.62 -4.58 -15.20
C ASP A 103 -26.41 -5.42 -14.77
N ILE A 104 -25.24 -4.85 -14.51
CA ILE A 104 -24.04 -5.63 -14.22
C ILE A 104 -23.92 -5.85 -12.71
N VAL A 105 -23.89 -7.13 -12.33
CA VAL A 105 -23.78 -7.58 -10.94
C VAL A 105 -22.59 -8.52 -10.78
N LEU A 106 -21.80 -8.32 -9.73
CA LEU A 106 -20.73 -9.21 -9.31
C LEU A 106 -21.11 -9.88 -7.98
N ILE A 107 -21.10 -11.21 -7.99
CA ILE A 107 -21.33 -12.06 -6.83
C ILE A 107 -20.07 -12.89 -6.59
N ALA A 108 -19.69 -13.01 -5.32
CA ALA A 108 -18.62 -13.89 -4.85
C ALA A 108 -19.15 -14.83 -3.77
N GLU A 109 -18.63 -16.05 -3.78
CA GLU A 109 -18.94 -17.12 -2.85
C GLU A 109 -17.66 -17.60 -2.17
N LYS A 110 -17.81 -18.12 -0.94
CA LYS A 110 -16.70 -18.65 -0.17
C LYS A 110 -16.25 -19.98 -0.79
N SER A 111 -14.98 -20.07 -1.17
CA SER A 111 -14.40 -21.36 -1.56
C SER A 111 -14.19 -22.25 -0.33
N VAL A 112 -14.24 -23.57 -0.54
CA VAL A 112 -14.12 -24.59 0.53
C VAL A 112 -12.71 -24.62 1.15
N ILE A 113 -11.72 -24.01 0.51
CA ILE A 113 -10.32 -24.03 0.93
C ILE A 113 -10.01 -22.76 1.72
N GLU A 114 -10.06 -22.84 3.04
CA GLU A 114 -9.60 -21.77 3.92
C GLU A 114 -8.08 -21.79 4.05
N GLU A 115 -7.39 -20.83 3.43
CA GLU A 115 -6.05 -20.48 3.90
C GLU A 115 -6.16 -19.64 5.18
N THR A 116 -5.92 -20.28 6.32
CA THR A 116 -5.86 -19.64 7.62
C THR A 116 -4.58 -18.82 7.74
N LYS A 117 -4.62 -17.52 7.40
CA LYS A 117 -3.52 -16.61 7.77
C LYS A 117 -3.60 -16.27 9.25
N ILE A 118 -2.52 -16.62 9.96
CA ILE A 118 -2.25 -16.25 11.35
C ILE A 118 -2.15 -14.73 11.45
N LYS A 119 -3.10 -14.08 12.13
CA LYS A 119 -2.99 -12.65 12.48
C LYS A 119 -1.87 -12.50 13.51
N ASN A 120 -0.76 -11.91 13.09
CA ASN A 120 0.37 -11.61 13.97
C ASN A 120 -0.03 -10.51 14.99
N LYS A 121 -0.53 -10.92 16.16
CA LYS A 121 -0.92 -10.01 17.27
C LYS A 121 0.27 -9.20 17.83
N ALA A 122 1.51 -9.62 17.54
CA ALA A 122 2.73 -8.96 17.96
C ALA A 122 2.85 -7.48 17.51
N LEU A 123 2.18 -7.11 16.40
CA LEU A 123 2.28 -5.76 15.84
C LEU A 123 1.62 -4.67 16.73
N TYR A 124 0.66 -5.05 17.60
CA TYR A 124 -0.02 -4.10 18.50
C TYR A 124 0.61 -4.01 19.89
N ILE A 125 1.51 -4.93 20.22
CA ILE A 125 2.17 -4.98 21.54
C ILE A 125 3.21 -3.87 21.64
N LEU A 126 4.00 -3.65 20.57
CA LEU A 126 5.06 -2.64 20.58
C LEU A 126 4.51 -1.20 20.74
N PRO A 127 3.46 -0.75 20.03
CA PRO A 127 2.86 0.57 20.27
C PRO A 127 2.28 0.72 21.68
N ALA A 128 1.68 -0.33 22.23
CA ALA A 128 1.12 -0.30 23.59
C ALA A 128 2.21 -0.17 24.66
N ILE A 129 3.36 -0.84 24.48
CA ILE A 129 4.54 -0.70 25.33
C ILE A 129 5.12 0.71 25.23
N CYS A 130 5.26 1.26 24.02
CA CYS A 130 5.74 2.63 23.84
C CYS A 130 4.80 3.66 24.50
N PHE A 131 3.48 3.45 24.40
CA PHE A 131 2.49 4.34 25.01
C PHE A 131 2.49 4.27 26.54
N THR A 132 2.66 3.07 27.11
CA THR A 132 2.76 2.91 28.57
C THR A 132 4.06 3.50 29.12
N LEU A 133 5.20 3.29 28.45
CA LEU A 133 6.46 3.97 28.78
C LEU A 133 6.34 5.49 28.68
N PHE A 134 5.66 6.00 27.66
CA PHE A 134 5.37 7.42 27.51
C PHE A 134 4.59 7.97 28.72
N LEU A 135 3.54 7.29 29.17
CA LEU A 135 2.76 7.71 30.35
C LEU A 135 3.57 7.69 31.65
N ILE A 136 4.47 6.71 31.81
CA ILE A 136 5.34 6.63 32.99
C ILE A 136 6.32 7.81 33.00
N VAL A 137 6.95 8.13 31.87
CA VAL A 137 7.88 9.26 31.77
C VAL A 137 7.14 10.58 32.02
N THR A 138 5.92 10.76 31.48
CA THR A 138 5.17 12.01 31.66
C THR A 138 4.62 12.21 33.08
N SER A 139 4.48 11.13 33.85
CA SER A 139 4.09 11.19 35.28
C SER A 139 5.18 11.72 36.21
N GLN A 140 6.44 11.74 35.76
CA GLN A 140 7.59 12.24 36.54
C GLN A 140 7.82 13.74 36.36
N PHE A 141 7.13 14.37 35.40
CA PHE A 141 7.25 15.81 35.14
C PHE A 141 6.33 16.62 36.06
N GLU A 142 6.70 17.87 36.33
CA GLU A 142 5.75 18.84 36.88
C GLU A 142 4.53 18.97 35.95
N ILE A 143 3.34 19.19 36.52
CA ILE A 143 2.07 19.31 35.79
C ILE A 143 2.17 20.30 34.61
N LYS A 144 2.97 21.37 34.77
CA LYS A 144 3.24 22.37 33.72
C LYS A 144 4.07 21.81 32.56
N LEU A 145 5.07 20.96 32.83
CA LEU A 145 5.85 20.29 31.80
C LEU A 145 5.04 19.19 31.11
N SER A 146 4.25 18.42 31.86
CA SER A 146 3.40 17.35 31.31
C SER A 146 2.40 17.89 30.29
N PHE A 147 1.78 19.05 30.55
CA PHE A 147 0.82 19.64 29.61
C PHE A 147 1.49 20.12 28.31
N PHE A 148 2.67 20.74 28.42
CA PHE A 148 3.41 21.15 27.23
C PHE A 148 3.82 19.94 26.39
N PHE A 149 4.20 18.80 27.00
CA PHE A 149 4.61 17.58 26.28
C PHE A 149 3.51 17.00 25.36
N ILE A 150 2.24 17.18 25.73
CA ILE A 150 1.09 16.65 24.97
C ILE A 150 0.90 17.39 23.64
N LEU A 151 1.17 18.70 23.59
CA LEU A 151 0.92 19.53 22.42
C LEU A 151 1.82 19.15 21.22
N PRO A 152 3.17 19.06 21.35
CA PRO A 152 4.03 18.58 20.28
C PRO A 152 3.74 17.14 19.87
N PHE A 153 3.29 16.29 20.80
CA PHE A 153 2.91 14.93 20.48
C PHE A 153 1.67 14.89 19.56
N ILE A 154 0.65 15.69 19.87
CA ILE A 154 -0.52 15.87 19.00
C ILE A 154 -0.08 16.47 17.66
N GLY A 155 0.78 17.50 17.68
CA GLY A 155 1.36 18.11 16.49
C GLY A 155 2.04 17.08 15.57
N LEU A 156 2.90 16.23 16.14
CA LEU A 156 3.57 15.14 15.42
C LEU A 156 2.60 14.16 14.77
N ILE A 157 1.54 13.75 15.47
CA ILE A 157 0.52 12.86 14.91
C ILE A 157 -0.12 13.49 13.67
N PHE A 158 -0.55 14.75 13.76
CA PHE A 158 -1.18 15.43 12.63
C PHE A 158 -0.19 15.73 11.50
N SER A 159 1.08 15.98 11.80
CA SER A 159 2.14 16.11 10.80
C SER A 159 2.39 14.81 10.03
N ILE A 160 2.36 13.65 10.69
CA ILE A 160 2.45 12.33 10.03
C ILE A 160 1.21 12.09 9.16
N ILE A 161 0.01 12.44 9.66
CA ILE A 161 -1.24 12.33 8.90
C ILE A 161 -1.21 13.21 7.64
N ALA A 162 -0.62 14.41 7.73
CA ALA A 162 -0.43 15.30 6.58
C ALA A 162 0.40 14.64 5.47
N LEU A 163 1.33 13.75 5.82
CA LEU A 163 2.18 13.02 4.88
C LEU A 163 1.70 11.60 4.55
N LYS A 164 0.41 11.28 4.77
CA LYS A 164 -0.16 9.94 4.54
C LYS A 164 0.21 9.33 3.17
N ASP A 165 0.26 10.15 2.13
CA ASP A 165 0.59 9.73 0.75
C ASP A 165 2.06 9.36 0.55
N LEU A 166 2.96 9.92 1.37
CA LEU A 166 4.38 9.59 1.39
C LEU A 166 4.60 8.29 2.17
N PHE A 167 3.91 8.13 3.30
CA PHE A 167 3.99 6.94 4.14
C PHE A 167 3.20 5.74 3.59
N GLY A 168 2.39 5.93 2.54
CA GLY A 168 1.52 4.88 1.99
C GLY A 168 0.48 4.36 2.98
N VAL A 169 0.18 5.16 4.02
CA VAL A 169 -0.71 4.77 5.13
C VAL A 169 -2.15 4.95 4.70
N LYS A 170 -2.84 3.83 4.43
CA LYS A 170 -4.30 3.79 4.36
C LYS A 170 -4.87 3.71 5.77
N SER A 171 -4.92 4.85 6.47
CA SER A 171 -5.51 4.93 7.82
C SER A 171 -6.96 5.40 7.73
N GLU A 172 -7.88 4.62 8.29
CA GLU A 172 -9.29 5.01 8.41
C GLU A 172 -9.46 6.33 9.18
N LEU A 173 -8.53 6.67 10.09
CA LEU A 173 -8.54 7.95 10.81
C LEU A 173 -8.12 9.10 9.90
N ALA A 174 -6.99 8.97 9.19
CA ALA A 174 -6.53 9.98 8.23
C ALA A 174 -7.59 10.25 7.15
N ASP A 175 -8.26 9.19 6.69
CA ASP A 175 -9.29 9.26 5.66
C ASP A 175 -10.65 9.81 6.14
N LYS A 176 -10.92 9.78 7.45
CA LYS A 176 -12.10 10.44 8.07
C LYS A 176 -11.85 11.93 8.29
N PHE A 177 -10.66 12.32 8.72
CA PHE A 177 -10.31 13.72 8.97
C PHE A 177 -10.03 14.51 7.68
N CYS A 178 -9.41 13.90 6.67
CA CYS A 178 -9.14 14.58 5.40
C CYS A 178 -10.40 14.80 4.55
N ASN A 179 -11.40 13.90 4.62
CA ASN A 179 -12.57 13.91 3.72
C ASN A 179 -13.87 14.35 4.42
N PHE A 180 -13.79 15.21 5.44
CA PHE A 180 -14.96 15.66 6.19
C PHE A 180 -15.95 16.50 5.33
N SER A 181 -15.54 17.00 4.16
CA SER A 181 -16.41 17.69 3.20
C SER A 181 -16.00 17.45 1.74
N ILE A 182 -16.98 17.49 0.83
CA ILE A 182 -16.87 17.20 -0.63
C ILE A 182 -15.90 18.14 -1.36
N SER A 183 -15.52 19.27 -0.74
CA SER A 183 -14.58 20.27 -1.30
C SER A 183 -13.17 20.25 -0.69
N THR A 184 -12.87 19.34 0.24
CA THR A 184 -11.61 19.35 1.01
C THR A 184 -10.73 18.14 0.67
N ASN A 185 -9.81 18.30 -0.29
CA ASN A 185 -8.72 17.34 -0.51
C ASN A 185 -7.43 17.90 0.08
N CYS A 186 -6.94 17.31 1.18
CA CYS A 186 -5.65 17.68 1.78
C CYS A 186 -4.48 17.53 0.80
N ASN A 187 -4.59 16.59 -0.15
CA ASN A 187 -3.56 16.29 -1.14
C ASN A 187 -3.31 17.46 -2.11
N ASP A 188 -4.33 18.29 -2.38
CA ASP A 188 -4.21 19.43 -3.29
C ASP A 188 -3.43 20.59 -2.65
N VAL A 189 -3.50 20.75 -1.32
CA VAL A 189 -2.75 21.79 -0.57
C VAL A 189 -1.32 21.33 -0.28
N ILE A 190 -1.12 20.03 -0.05
CA ILE A 190 0.16 19.45 0.38
C ILE A 190 1.07 19.12 -0.83
N GLY A 191 0.48 18.83 -2.00
CA GLY A 191 1.19 18.47 -3.23
C GLY A 191 1.23 19.55 -4.32
N SER A 192 0.64 20.73 -4.09
CA SER A 192 0.61 21.79 -5.11
C SER A 192 1.99 22.41 -5.34
N GLU A 193 2.60 22.12 -6.49
CA GLU A 193 3.82 22.79 -6.98
C GLU A 193 3.57 24.24 -7.47
N LYS A 194 2.39 24.82 -7.21
CA LYS A 194 1.95 26.10 -7.79
C LYS A 194 2.81 27.30 -7.37
N TRP A 195 3.58 27.18 -6.28
CA TRP A 195 4.51 28.23 -5.85
C TRP A 195 5.95 27.71 -5.77
N LYS A 196 6.90 28.43 -6.38
CA LYS A 196 8.32 28.04 -6.43
C LYS A 196 8.96 27.88 -5.05
N VAL A 197 8.47 28.58 -4.03
CA VAL A 197 8.92 28.46 -2.63
C VAL A 197 8.59 27.08 -2.04
N PHE A 198 7.48 26.45 -2.46
CA PHE A 198 7.08 25.10 -2.01
C PHE A 198 7.87 23.97 -2.67
N LYS A 199 8.68 24.25 -3.71
CA LYS A 199 9.66 23.28 -4.22
C LYS A 199 10.85 23.10 -3.28
N LEU A 200 11.14 24.10 -2.45
CA LEU A 200 12.27 24.11 -1.51
C LEU A 200 11.83 23.78 -0.07
N ILE A 201 10.65 24.23 0.37
CA ILE A 201 10.18 24.07 1.75
C ILE A 201 8.72 23.60 1.75
N ASN A 202 8.47 22.34 2.10
CA ASN A 202 7.11 21.81 2.29
C ASN A 202 6.65 22.11 3.73
N PHE A 203 5.46 22.69 3.91
CA PHE A 203 4.88 22.96 5.24
C PHE A 203 4.78 21.71 6.12
N SER A 204 4.53 20.54 5.50
CA SER A 204 4.45 19.27 6.22
C SER A 204 5.82 18.87 6.78
N ASP A 205 6.90 19.08 6.02
CA ASP A 205 8.27 18.84 6.49
C ASP A 205 8.61 19.78 7.67
N LEU A 206 8.29 21.06 7.54
CA LEU A 206 8.51 22.03 8.62
C LEU A 206 7.77 21.64 9.91
N SER A 207 6.53 21.17 9.78
CA SER A 207 5.75 20.75 10.94
C SER A 207 6.37 19.53 11.65
N ILE A 208 6.92 18.56 10.91
CA ILE A 208 7.64 17.44 11.51
C ILE A 208 8.91 17.91 12.20
N LEU A 209 9.71 18.77 11.55
CA LEU A 209 10.94 19.29 12.16
C LEU A 209 10.64 20.09 13.44
N LEU A 210 9.60 20.91 13.44
CA LEU A 210 9.16 21.69 14.60
C LEU A 210 8.73 20.77 15.75
N PHE A 211 7.70 19.94 15.54
CA PHE A 211 7.14 19.16 16.64
C PHE A 211 8.07 18.01 17.09
N ALA A 212 8.88 17.44 16.20
CA ALA A 212 9.90 16.45 16.60
C ALA A 212 10.99 17.10 17.45
N SER A 213 11.48 18.28 17.04
CA SER A 213 12.51 18.99 17.80
C SER A 213 12.01 19.49 19.15
N GLN A 214 10.74 19.86 19.25
CA GLN A 214 10.09 20.14 20.53
C GLN A 214 9.97 18.89 21.40
N PHE A 215 9.49 17.77 20.84
CA PHE A 215 9.28 16.53 21.57
C PHE A 215 10.59 15.96 22.14
N PHE A 216 11.59 15.77 21.28
CA PHE A 216 12.90 15.28 21.71
C PHE A 216 13.68 16.34 22.49
N GLY A 217 13.55 17.62 22.12
CA GLY A 217 14.16 18.73 22.85
C GLY A 217 13.71 18.77 24.31
N LEU A 218 12.41 18.68 24.55
CA LEU A 218 11.86 18.66 25.90
C LEU A 218 12.39 17.48 26.72
N PHE A 219 12.49 16.29 26.11
CA PHE A 219 13.07 15.11 26.76
C PHE A 219 14.55 15.31 27.14
N PHE A 220 15.40 15.77 26.21
CA PHE A 220 16.82 15.95 26.48
C PHE A 220 17.09 17.11 27.45
N PHE A 221 16.40 18.24 27.30
CA PHE A 221 16.57 19.38 28.20
C PHE A 221 16.10 19.08 29.63
N PHE A 222 15.10 18.21 29.79
CA PHE A 222 14.74 17.69 31.09
C PHE A 222 15.87 16.86 31.72
N ILE A 223 16.46 15.92 30.97
CA ILE A 223 17.58 15.09 31.46
C ILE A 223 18.77 15.95 31.90
N PHE A 224 19.05 17.04 31.19
CA PHE A 224 20.13 17.97 31.54
C PHE A 224 19.74 19.05 32.56
N HIS A 225 18.52 19.01 33.10
CA HIS A 225 17.97 20.00 34.05
C HIS A 225 18.02 21.46 33.53
N ARG A 226 17.67 21.68 32.26
CA ARG A 226 17.71 22.99 31.57
C ARG A 226 16.36 23.44 31.01
N GLU A 227 15.28 23.11 31.71
CA GLU A 227 13.91 23.34 31.26
C GLU A 227 13.61 24.82 30.96
N VAL A 228 14.11 25.74 31.78
CA VAL A 228 13.92 27.19 31.60
C VAL A 228 14.54 27.69 30.28
N ASP A 229 15.74 27.21 29.95
CA ASP A 229 16.43 27.54 28.71
C ASP A 229 15.65 26.99 27.51
N PHE A 230 15.11 25.76 27.63
CA PHE A 230 14.28 25.15 26.59
C PHE A 230 13.04 25.99 26.29
N PHE A 231 12.26 26.36 27.31
CA PHE A 231 11.06 27.17 27.12
C PHE A 231 11.38 28.56 26.52
N SER A 232 12.52 29.15 26.90
CA SER A 232 12.99 30.41 26.32
C SER A 232 13.29 30.29 24.82
N ILE A 233 13.97 29.19 24.42
CA ILE A 233 14.25 28.88 23.01
C ILE A 233 12.94 28.62 22.24
N GLN A 234 12.03 27.81 22.80
CA GLN A 234 10.75 27.51 22.16
C GLN A 234 9.88 28.74 21.97
N ARG A 235 9.88 29.69 22.92
CA ARG A 235 9.19 30.96 22.77
C ARG A 235 9.69 31.72 21.54
N ALA A 236 11.00 31.80 21.36
CA ALA A 236 11.60 32.48 20.20
C ALA A 236 11.23 31.79 18.88
N ILE A 237 11.27 30.44 18.84
CA ILE A 237 10.92 29.65 17.65
C ILE A 237 9.44 29.80 17.29
N LEU A 238 8.52 29.71 18.24
CA LEU A 238 7.08 29.84 17.99
C LEU A 238 6.69 31.25 17.53
N LEU A 239 7.34 32.28 18.08
CA LEU A 239 7.19 33.65 17.58
C LEU A 239 7.71 33.77 16.13
N ALA A 240 8.86 33.16 15.82
CA ALA A 240 9.40 33.12 14.46
C ALA A 240 8.56 32.25 13.49
N ALA A 241 7.82 31.26 13.98
CA ALA A 241 6.90 30.43 13.19
C ALA A 241 5.59 31.15 12.85
N THR A 242 5.22 32.19 13.60
CA THR A 242 3.95 32.91 13.44
C THR A 242 3.76 33.49 12.03
N PRO A 243 4.74 34.17 11.40
CA PRO A 243 4.65 34.59 9.99
C PRO A 243 4.41 33.44 9.01
N ILE A 244 5.03 32.27 9.25
CA ILE A 244 4.88 31.09 8.39
C ILE A 244 3.46 30.52 8.49
N VAL A 245 2.89 30.50 9.70
CA VAL A 245 1.51 30.08 9.94
C VAL A 245 0.52 30.99 9.20
N PHE A 246 0.69 32.32 9.29
CA PHE A 246 -0.14 33.26 8.54
C PHE A 246 0.01 33.10 7.03
N LEU A 247 1.22 32.84 6.54
CA LEU A 247 1.47 32.53 5.13
C LEU A 247 0.73 31.26 4.69
N SER A 248 0.69 30.22 5.54
CA SER A 248 -0.07 28.99 5.28
C SER A 248 -1.58 29.24 5.20
N LEU A 249 -2.13 30.05 6.09
CA LEU A 249 -3.55 30.45 6.05
C LEU A 249 -3.88 31.26 4.79
N TYR A 250 -2.99 32.20 4.42
CA TYR A 250 -3.12 32.97 3.19
C TYR A 250 -3.15 32.05 1.96
N TYR A 251 -2.24 31.08 1.91
CA TYR A 251 -2.16 30.11 0.82
C TYR A 251 -3.44 29.29 0.66
N GLN A 252 -3.96 28.72 1.77
CA GLN A 252 -5.19 27.92 1.75
C GLN A 252 -6.40 28.74 1.32
N LYS A 253 -6.56 29.96 1.85
CA LYS A 253 -7.72 30.82 1.59
C LYS A 253 -7.72 31.40 0.18
N PHE A 254 -6.60 31.96 -0.27
CA PHE A 254 -6.58 32.78 -1.49
C PHE A 254 -6.03 32.05 -2.73
N ILE A 255 -5.05 31.16 -2.55
CA ILE A 255 -4.39 30.48 -3.67
C ILE A 255 -5.09 29.15 -3.98
N GLU A 256 -5.17 28.26 -3.00
CA GLU A 256 -5.77 26.93 -3.23
C GLU A 256 -7.30 26.97 -3.14
N ARG A 257 -7.87 28.02 -2.51
CA ARG A 257 -9.30 28.22 -2.28
C ARG A 257 -9.98 27.01 -1.63
N LYS A 258 -9.20 26.24 -0.86
CA LYS A 258 -9.59 25.01 -0.17
C LYS A 258 -9.01 25.05 1.23
N TRP A 259 -9.82 24.64 2.20
CA TRP A 259 -9.40 24.49 3.58
C TRP A 259 -8.90 23.07 3.82
N CYS A 260 -7.72 22.93 4.41
CA CYS A 260 -7.18 21.64 4.82
C CYS A 260 -7.42 21.44 6.33
N PRO A 261 -8.34 20.56 6.76
CA PRO A 261 -8.63 20.35 8.18
C PRO A 261 -7.39 19.95 8.98
N VAL A 262 -6.52 19.11 8.41
CA VAL A 262 -5.26 18.68 9.04
C VAL A 262 -4.32 19.86 9.27
N CYS A 263 -4.14 20.73 8.28
CA CYS A 263 -3.29 21.92 8.43
C CYS A 263 -3.89 22.91 9.44
N LEU A 264 -5.21 23.05 9.51
CA LEU A 264 -5.87 23.90 10.50
C LEU A 264 -5.67 23.39 11.93
N VAL A 265 -5.68 22.08 12.14
CA VAL A 265 -5.35 21.49 13.44
C VAL A 265 -3.89 21.78 13.80
N ILE A 266 -2.94 21.57 12.88
CA ILE A 266 -1.52 21.90 13.10
C ILE A 266 -1.36 23.37 13.50
N ILE A 267 -2.01 24.28 12.76
CA ILE A 267 -1.98 25.72 13.05
C ILE A 267 -2.57 26.01 14.44
N SER A 268 -3.68 25.37 14.79
CA SER A 268 -4.28 25.51 16.12
C SER A 268 -3.34 25.06 17.23
N VAL A 269 -2.63 23.94 17.04
CA VAL A 269 -1.65 23.43 18.01
C VAL A 269 -0.52 24.44 18.22
N VAL A 270 0.04 25.00 17.14
CA VAL A 270 1.10 26.02 17.23
C VAL A 270 0.63 27.26 18.00
N PHE A 271 -0.60 27.73 17.75
CA PHE A 271 -1.16 28.86 18.51
C PHE A 271 -1.40 28.53 19.98
N PHE A 272 -1.88 27.32 20.30
CA PHE A 272 -2.04 26.87 21.68
C PHE A 272 -0.70 26.77 22.40
N GLU A 273 0.34 26.25 21.76
CA GLU A 273 1.70 26.21 22.33
C GLU A 273 2.23 27.62 22.60
N LEU A 274 2.06 28.54 21.65
CA LEU A 274 2.50 29.92 21.82
C LEU A 274 1.77 30.59 22.99
N PHE A 275 0.45 30.46 23.06
CA PHE A 275 -0.35 30.98 24.16
C PHE A 275 0.05 30.39 25.51
N TYR A 276 0.28 29.07 25.56
CA TYR A 276 0.69 28.36 26.77
C TYR A 276 2.04 28.85 27.29
N ILE A 277 3.06 28.94 26.42
CA ILE A 277 4.39 29.42 26.81
C ILE A 277 4.33 30.87 27.29
N LEU A 278 3.58 31.74 26.61
CA LEU A 278 3.41 33.14 27.01
C LEU A 278 2.70 33.29 28.37
N SER A 279 1.83 32.35 28.73
CA SER A 279 1.07 32.40 30.00
C SER A 279 1.90 31.93 31.21
N ILE A 280 2.88 31.05 30.99
CA ILE A 280 3.63 30.38 32.08
C ILE A 280 5.02 30.96 32.30
N THR A 281 5.64 31.48 31.24
CA THR A 281 7.00 32.01 31.33
C THR A 281 6.99 33.52 31.59
N SER A 282 7.69 33.95 32.64
CA SER A 282 8.06 35.36 32.79
C SER A 282 8.98 35.79 31.65
N PHE A 283 8.95 37.08 31.30
CA PHE A 283 9.83 37.63 30.29
C PHE A 283 11.27 37.74 30.83
N SER A 284 12.00 36.62 30.85
CA SER A 284 13.41 36.55 31.22
C SER A 284 14.14 35.72 30.18
N VAL A 285 15.01 36.37 29.39
CA VAL A 285 15.80 35.72 28.34
C VAL A 285 17.21 35.48 28.87
N ASN A 286 17.36 34.46 29.71
CA ASN A 286 18.67 33.99 30.15
C ASN A 286 18.96 32.66 29.46
N ILE A 287 19.34 32.72 28.18
CA ILE A 287 19.69 31.52 27.40
C ILE A 287 21.20 31.33 27.47
N THR A 288 21.64 30.16 27.94
CA THR A 288 23.07 29.82 27.94
C THR A 288 23.54 29.33 26.57
N LEU A 289 24.82 29.59 26.23
CA LEU A 289 25.43 29.11 24.97
C LEU A 289 25.33 27.58 24.84
N LEU A 290 25.49 26.86 25.95
CA LEU A 290 25.37 25.39 25.96
C LEU A 290 23.98 24.95 25.51
N SER A 291 22.92 25.62 25.96
CA SER A 291 21.54 25.32 25.57
C SER A 291 21.29 25.59 24.09
N ILE A 292 21.89 26.64 23.52
CA ILE A 292 21.80 26.90 22.07
C ILE A 292 22.48 25.77 21.29
N ILE A 293 23.68 25.35 21.70
CA ILE A 293 24.42 24.25 21.06
C ILE A 293 23.64 22.94 21.18
N LEU A 294 23.11 22.64 22.37
CA LEU A 294 22.31 21.44 22.61
C LEU A 294 21.06 21.41 21.70
N PHE A 295 20.31 22.51 21.64
CA PHE A 295 19.15 22.59 20.76
C PHE A 295 19.52 22.47 19.28
N ALA A 296 20.61 23.13 18.85
CA ALA A 296 21.10 23.05 17.48
C ALA A 296 21.49 21.62 17.08
N LEU A 297 22.13 20.86 17.97
CA LEU A 297 22.45 19.44 17.76
C LEU A 297 21.18 18.59 17.64
N ILE A 298 20.20 18.79 18.52
CA ILE A 298 18.91 18.07 18.47
C ILE A 298 18.16 18.39 17.17
N PHE A 299 18.07 19.66 16.79
CA PHE A 299 17.43 20.06 15.55
C PHE A 299 18.15 19.49 14.32
N SER A 300 19.49 19.54 14.29
CA SER A 300 20.29 19.02 13.18
C SER A 300 20.15 17.49 13.03
N THR A 301 20.17 16.75 14.14
CA THR A 301 19.98 15.29 14.12
C THR A 301 18.60 14.90 13.61
N ILE A 302 17.55 15.59 14.06
CA ILE A 302 16.18 15.37 13.59
C ILE A 302 16.04 15.72 12.12
N ALA A 303 16.63 16.83 11.67
CA ALA A 303 16.63 17.21 10.26
C ALA A 303 17.32 16.17 9.37
N LEU A 304 18.47 15.65 9.80
CA LEU A 304 19.19 14.60 9.08
C LEU A 304 18.36 13.31 9.01
N VAL A 305 17.82 12.86 10.14
CA VAL A 305 16.97 11.66 10.20
C VAL A 305 15.74 11.83 9.31
N TRP A 306 15.10 13.01 9.32
CA TRP A 306 13.95 13.30 8.48
C TRP A 306 14.29 13.22 6.98
N VAL A 307 15.41 13.82 6.55
CA VAL A 307 15.86 13.76 5.16
C VAL A 307 16.11 12.32 4.70
N LEU A 308 16.76 11.51 5.53
CA LEU A 308 17.01 10.10 5.22
C LEU A 308 15.71 9.29 5.11
N ILE A 309 14.81 9.42 6.11
CA ILE A 309 13.51 8.74 6.12
C ILE A 309 12.69 9.15 4.90
N LYS A 310 12.61 10.45 4.60
CA LYS A 310 11.87 10.97 3.45
C LYS A 310 12.43 10.42 2.13
N GLY A 311 13.76 10.37 1.98
CA GLY A 311 14.42 9.80 0.82
C GLY A 311 14.03 8.33 0.62
N MET A 312 14.15 7.52 1.67
CA MET A 312 13.78 6.10 1.64
C MET A 312 12.31 5.88 1.29
N LEU A 313 11.39 6.61 1.92
CA LEU A 313 9.94 6.50 1.66
C LEU A 313 9.59 6.89 0.23
N THR A 314 10.22 7.95 -0.29
CA THR A 314 10.02 8.39 -1.67
C THR A 314 10.48 7.32 -2.66
N SER A 315 11.66 6.74 -2.46
CA SER A 315 12.16 5.65 -3.29
C SER A 315 11.27 4.41 -3.23
N GLN A 316 10.75 4.04 -2.05
CA GLN A 316 9.80 2.94 -1.91
C GLN A 316 8.51 3.20 -2.68
N LYS A 317 7.96 4.41 -2.61
CA LYS A 317 6.77 4.81 -3.37
C LYS A 317 7.00 4.70 -4.87
N GLN A 318 8.11 5.27 -5.36
CA GLN A 318 8.48 5.21 -6.78
C GLN A 318 8.66 3.76 -7.26
N LEU A 319 9.33 2.92 -6.46
CA LEU A 319 9.53 1.51 -6.77
C LEU A 319 8.19 0.76 -6.86
N LYS A 320 7.26 1.02 -5.95
CA LYS A 320 5.93 0.43 -5.97
C LYS A 320 5.14 0.84 -7.21
N GLU A 321 5.14 2.12 -7.56
CA GLU A 321 4.50 2.61 -8.78
C GLU A 321 5.13 2.02 -10.04
N PHE A 322 6.46 1.91 -10.07
CA PHE A 322 7.19 1.26 -11.15
C PHE A 322 6.80 -0.21 -11.28
N GLN A 323 6.77 -0.96 -10.18
CA GLN A 323 6.34 -2.37 -10.17
C GLN A 323 4.91 -2.54 -10.70
N LEU A 324 3.98 -1.67 -10.30
CA LEU A 324 2.60 -1.71 -10.82
C LEU A 324 2.58 -1.49 -12.33
N LYS A 325 3.27 -0.47 -12.83
CA LYS A 325 3.34 -0.18 -14.28
C LYS A 325 4.03 -1.29 -15.08
N ALA A 326 5.14 -1.81 -14.57
CA ALA A 326 5.88 -2.91 -15.19
C ALA A 326 5.02 -4.17 -15.26
N ASN A 327 4.32 -4.52 -14.18
CA ASN A 327 3.43 -5.69 -14.19
C ASN A 327 2.24 -5.52 -15.15
N ARG A 328 1.64 -4.32 -15.23
CA ARG A 328 0.59 -4.04 -16.23
C ARG A 328 1.09 -4.25 -17.64
N PHE A 329 2.30 -3.79 -17.93
CA PHE A 329 2.91 -3.95 -19.25
C PHE A 329 3.23 -5.42 -19.56
N ILE A 330 3.91 -6.12 -18.65
CA ILE A 330 4.29 -7.54 -18.83
C ILE A 330 3.06 -8.44 -18.99
N ARG A 331 1.96 -8.12 -18.30
CA ARG A 331 0.70 -8.88 -18.35
C ARG A 331 -0.24 -8.42 -19.46
N ASN A 332 0.13 -7.44 -20.28
CA ASN A 332 -0.73 -6.96 -21.34
C ASN A 332 -0.83 -8.02 -22.44
N TYR A 333 -2.03 -8.59 -22.61
CA TYR A 333 -2.26 -9.68 -23.56
C TYR A 333 -2.02 -9.27 -25.01
N GLU A 334 -2.42 -8.07 -25.41
CA GLU A 334 -2.19 -7.56 -26.77
C GLU A 334 -0.69 -7.40 -27.05
N ALA A 335 0.07 -6.84 -26.10
CA ALA A 335 1.51 -6.73 -26.23
C ALA A 335 2.16 -8.12 -26.33
N PHE A 336 1.80 -9.04 -25.42
CA PHE A 336 2.27 -10.42 -25.44
C PHE A 336 1.95 -11.13 -26.76
N LYS A 337 0.70 -11.05 -27.21
CA LYS A 337 0.21 -11.71 -28.44
C LYS A 337 0.89 -11.15 -29.67
N ASN A 338 1.00 -9.82 -29.79
CA ASN A 338 1.66 -9.18 -30.92
C ASN A 338 3.13 -9.58 -30.99
N THR A 339 3.85 -9.56 -29.85
CA THR A 339 5.23 -10.05 -29.78
C THR A 339 5.32 -11.53 -30.14
N LEU A 340 4.44 -12.38 -29.58
CA LEU A 340 4.44 -13.81 -29.84
C LEU A 340 4.22 -14.14 -31.33
N ILE A 341 3.35 -13.40 -32.01
CA ILE A 341 3.06 -13.60 -33.44
C ILE A 341 4.16 -13.02 -34.33
N SER A 342 4.76 -11.88 -33.96
CA SER A 342 5.84 -11.27 -34.75
C SER A 342 7.16 -12.03 -34.65
N GLU A 343 7.38 -12.71 -33.53
CA GLU A 343 8.61 -13.47 -33.30
C GLU A 343 8.64 -14.73 -34.17
N ARG A 344 9.85 -15.07 -34.64
CA ARG A 344 10.05 -16.29 -35.42
C ARG A 344 9.72 -17.52 -34.58
N LYS A 345 9.00 -18.47 -35.17
CA LYS A 345 8.81 -19.78 -34.55
C LYS A 345 10.18 -20.45 -34.41
N LEU A 346 10.53 -20.84 -33.20
CA LEU A 346 11.73 -21.62 -32.95
C LEU A 346 11.42 -23.09 -33.24
N GLU A 347 12.19 -23.68 -34.15
CA GLU A 347 12.22 -25.13 -34.28
C GLU A 347 12.95 -25.70 -33.07
N LEU A 348 12.25 -26.54 -32.32
CA LEU A 348 12.83 -27.19 -31.16
C LEU A 348 13.81 -28.29 -31.61
N PRO A 349 14.93 -28.50 -30.88
CA PRO A 349 15.84 -29.60 -31.15
C PRO A 349 15.12 -30.95 -31.19
N THR A 350 15.54 -31.83 -32.10
CA THR A 350 14.85 -33.07 -32.46
C THR A 350 14.98 -34.21 -31.46
N ILE A 351 15.83 -34.10 -30.43
CA ILE A 351 16.10 -35.19 -29.49
C ILE A 351 15.70 -34.79 -28.06
N PRO A 352 14.40 -34.74 -27.74
CA PRO A 352 13.94 -34.59 -26.37
C PRO A 352 14.01 -35.93 -25.62
N ILE A 353 14.24 -35.84 -24.32
CA ILE A 353 13.90 -36.90 -23.36
C ILE A 353 12.38 -36.84 -23.18
N VAL A 354 11.67 -37.94 -23.39
CA VAL A 354 10.21 -37.98 -23.35
C VAL A 354 9.74 -38.84 -22.18
N LEU A 355 8.85 -38.30 -21.37
CA LEU A 355 8.30 -38.92 -20.17
C LEU A 355 6.76 -38.87 -20.21
N GLY A 356 6.11 -39.84 -19.59
CA GLY A 356 4.64 -39.96 -19.59
C GLY A 356 4.09 -40.65 -20.83
N ASN A 357 2.83 -40.36 -21.15
CA ASN A 357 2.14 -40.94 -22.30
C ASN A 357 2.59 -40.26 -23.60
N LEU A 358 3.11 -41.06 -24.55
CA LEU A 358 3.55 -40.61 -25.88
C LEU A 358 2.40 -40.11 -26.76
N GLU A 359 1.18 -40.59 -26.50
CA GLU A 359 -0.03 -40.29 -27.28
C GLU A 359 -0.90 -39.21 -26.62
N ALA A 360 -0.44 -38.60 -25.52
CA ALA A 360 -1.21 -37.56 -24.84
C ALA A 360 -1.36 -36.30 -25.70
N ASN A 361 -2.59 -35.74 -25.72
CA ASN A 361 -2.89 -34.49 -26.42
C ASN A 361 -2.15 -33.28 -25.82
N LEU A 362 -1.88 -33.31 -24.51
CA LEU A 362 -1.16 -32.24 -23.83
C LEU A 362 0.33 -32.55 -23.80
N VAL A 363 1.10 -31.72 -24.51
CA VAL A 363 2.57 -31.83 -24.57
C VAL A 363 3.19 -30.61 -23.89
N ILE A 364 3.92 -30.83 -22.80
CA ILE A 364 4.71 -29.79 -22.13
C ILE A 364 6.18 -30.01 -22.49
N THR A 365 6.84 -28.99 -23.06
CA THR A 365 8.27 -29.04 -23.34
C THR A 365 9.05 -28.16 -22.36
N LEU A 366 9.91 -28.78 -21.56
CA LEU A 366 10.83 -28.12 -20.64
C LEU A 366 12.21 -28.01 -21.28
N ILE A 367 12.69 -26.78 -21.53
CA ILE A 367 14.08 -26.53 -21.93
C ILE A 367 14.87 -26.18 -20.67
N SER A 368 15.77 -27.05 -20.24
CA SER A 368 16.50 -26.88 -18.97
C SER A 368 17.98 -27.29 -19.11
N SER A 369 18.80 -26.93 -18.14
CA SER A 369 20.17 -27.40 -18.00
C SER A 369 20.34 -28.07 -16.63
N PRO A 370 21.07 -29.20 -16.51
CA PRO A 370 21.36 -29.85 -15.23
C PRO A 370 22.07 -28.94 -14.22
N PHE A 371 22.71 -27.87 -14.71
CA PHE A 371 23.44 -26.90 -13.89
C PHE A 371 22.59 -25.67 -13.52
N CYS A 372 21.32 -25.61 -13.93
CA CYS A 372 20.43 -24.48 -13.65
C CYS A 372 19.80 -24.61 -12.26
N GLY A 373 20.35 -23.90 -11.26
CA GLY A 373 19.78 -23.87 -9.90
C GLY A 373 18.33 -23.37 -9.85
N HIS A 374 17.98 -22.40 -10.70
CA HIS A 374 16.62 -21.84 -10.77
C HIS A 374 15.58 -22.77 -11.42
N CYS A 375 16.02 -23.77 -12.20
CA CYS A 375 15.14 -24.67 -12.91
C CYS A 375 14.60 -25.81 -12.02
N LYS A 376 15.22 -26.02 -10.85
CA LYS A 376 14.89 -27.11 -9.92
C LYS A 376 13.42 -27.09 -9.49
N HIS A 377 12.89 -25.93 -9.10
CA HIS A 377 11.50 -25.83 -8.63
C HIS A 377 10.49 -26.15 -9.75
N THR A 378 10.72 -25.60 -10.95
CA THR A 378 9.87 -25.88 -12.11
C THR A 378 9.89 -27.34 -12.50
N GLN A 379 11.06 -27.98 -12.43
CA GLN A 379 11.20 -29.40 -12.71
C GLN A 379 10.42 -30.24 -11.68
N GLN A 380 10.58 -29.97 -10.38
CA GLN A 380 9.83 -30.65 -9.32
C GLN A 380 8.31 -30.48 -9.48
N LEU A 381 7.86 -29.28 -9.86
CA LEU A 381 6.45 -29.02 -10.13
C LEU A 381 5.93 -29.89 -11.28
N LEU A 382 6.67 -29.95 -12.40
CA LEU A 382 6.28 -30.73 -13.57
C LEU A 382 6.32 -32.24 -13.30
N GLU A 383 7.30 -32.72 -12.54
CA GLU A 383 7.35 -34.12 -12.08
C GLU A 383 6.14 -34.47 -11.21
N ASN A 384 5.74 -33.59 -10.28
CA ASN A 384 4.55 -33.79 -9.46
C ASN A 384 3.27 -33.82 -10.30
N ILE A 385 3.16 -32.95 -11.30
CA ILE A 385 2.02 -32.94 -12.22
C ILE A 385 2.00 -34.23 -13.04
N LEU A 386 3.14 -34.68 -13.56
CA LEU A 386 3.25 -35.90 -14.35
C LEU A 386 2.86 -37.13 -13.51
N ARG A 387 3.33 -37.23 -12.26
CA ARG A 387 2.93 -38.33 -11.35
C ARG A 387 1.44 -38.36 -11.07
N LYS A 388 0.80 -37.18 -11.02
CA LYS A 388 -0.63 -37.07 -10.76
C LYS A 388 -1.49 -37.38 -11.99
N TYR A 389 -0.98 -37.13 -13.20
CA TYR A 389 -1.71 -37.29 -14.47
C TYR A 389 -0.86 -38.01 -15.55
N PRO A 390 -0.38 -39.24 -15.31
CA PRO A 390 0.58 -39.91 -16.19
C PRO A 390 0.03 -40.21 -17.59
N GLU A 391 -1.26 -40.53 -17.69
CA GLU A 391 -1.93 -40.89 -18.96
C GLU A 391 -2.31 -39.69 -19.82
N SER A 392 -2.41 -38.50 -19.22
CA SER A 392 -2.95 -37.30 -19.88
C SER A 392 -1.88 -36.30 -20.31
N LEU A 393 -0.60 -36.56 -19.99
CA LEU A 393 0.50 -35.63 -20.18
C LEU A 393 1.71 -36.30 -20.84
N GLN A 394 2.23 -35.65 -21.87
CA GLN A 394 3.56 -35.91 -22.41
C GLN A 394 4.51 -34.79 -21.92
N LEU A 395 5.53 -35.15 -21.15
CA LEU A 395 6.58 -34.22 -20.74
C LEU A 395 7.84 -34.45 -21.60
N ARG A 396 8.22 -33.43 -22.37
CA ARG A 396 9.44 -33.43 -23.19
C ARG A 396 10.50 -32.58 -22.51
N ILE A 397 11.63 -33.15 -22.13
CA ILE A 397 12.75 -32.44 -21.54
C ILE A 397 13.84 -32.28 -22.60
N ILE A 398 14.17 -31.04 -22.93
CA ILE A 398 15.27 -30.68 -23.83
C ILE A 398 16.39 -30.12 -22.98
N LEU A 399 17.49 -30.84 -22.96
CA LEU A 399 18.70 -30.43 -22.25
C LEU A 399 19.46 -29.40 -23.09
N LYS A 400 19.37 -28.12 -22.71
CA LYS A 400 20.09 -27.03 -23.37
C LYS A 400 21.58 -27.12 -23.03
N THR A 401 22.38 -27.54 -24.00
CA THR A 401 23.83 -27.64 -23.86
C THR A 401 24.53 -27.35 -25.18
N ASP A 402 25.59 -26.54 -25.12
CA ASP A 402 26.55 -26.44 -26.23
C ASP A 402 27.69 -27.41 -25.92
N LEU A 403 27.64 -28.58 -26.55
CA LEU A 403 28.65 -29.62 -26.36
C LEU A 403 30.05 -29.10 -26.74
N LYS A 404 30.22 -28.10 -27.61
CA LYS A 404 31.55 -27.59 -27.97
C LYS A 404 32.16 -26.69 -26.90
N GLN A 405 31.34 -25.96 -26.15
CA GLN A 405 31.79 -25.04 -25.10
C GLN A 405 31.77 -25.65 -23.68
N GLN A 406 31.15 -26.81 -23.51
CA GLN A 406 31.06 -27.53 -22.24
C GLN A 406 32.40 -28.11 -21.77
N SER A 407 32.59 -28.14 -20.43
CA SER A 407 33.68 -28.87 -19.78
C SER A 407 33.58 -30.37 -20.06
N THR A 408 34.71 -31.07 -19.94
CA THR A 408 34.80 -32.54 -20.12
C THR A 408 33.85 -33.30 -19.20
N GLU A 409 33.67 -32.84 -17.95
CA GLU A 409 32.74 -33.41 -16.98
C GLU A 409 31.28 -33.15 -17.37
N GLY A 410 30.97 -31.93 -17.81
CA GLY A 410 29.63 -31.59 -18.26
C GLY A 410 29.20 -32.43 -19.47
N ARG A 411 30.09 -32.61 -20.46
CA ARG A 411 29.86 -33.52 -21.60
C ARG A 411 29.56 -34.95 -21.14
N LYS A 412 30.36 -35.50 -20.21
CA LYS A 412 30.14 -36.84 -19.66
C LYS A 412 28.77 -36.94 -18.97
N LEU A 413 28.37 -35.92 -18.20
CA LEU A 413 27.06 -35.88 -17.56
C LEU A 413 25.92 -35.93 -18.59
N PHE A 414 25.95 -35.09 -19.62
CA PHE A 414 24.92 -35.12 -20.67
C PHE A 414 24.87 -36.46 -21.38
N MET A 415 26.02 -37.03 -21.75
CA MET A 415 26.08 -38.34 -22.40
C MET A 415 25.52 -39.45 -21.51
N ASN A 416 25.88 -39.47 -20.22
CA ASN A 416 25.35 -40.43 -19.26
C ASN A 416 23.83 -40.28 -19.07
N LEU A 417 23.30 -39.05 -19.02
CA LEU A 417 21.85 -38.82 -18.93
C LEU A 417 21.12 -39.36 -20.15
N TYR A 418 21.61 -39.11 -21.37
CA TYR A 418 20.99 -39.69 -22.57
C TYR A 418 21.15 -41.21 -22.62
N GLU A 419 22.31 -41.75 -22.22
CA GLU A 419 22.52 -43.20 -22.15
C GLU A 419 21.55 -43.88 -21.18
N MET A 420 21.37 -43.30 -19.99
CA MET A 420 20.38 -43.77 -19.01
C MET A 420 18.96 -43.73 -19.57
N TYR A 421 18.59 -42.66 -20.27
CA TYR A 421 17.28 -42.54 -20.91
C TYR A 421 17.05 -43.63 -21.98
N PHE A 422 18.03 -43.86 -22.86
CA PHE A 422 17.91 -44.87 -23.90
C PHE A 422 17.94 -46.31 -23.37
N LYS A 423 18.67 -46.57 -22.28
CA LYS A 423 18.71 -47.88 -21.62
C LYS A 423 17.46 -48.19 -20.80
N ASN A 424 16.94 -47.21 -20.06
CA ASN A 424 15.84 -47.39 -19.09
C ASN A 424 14.66 -46.45 -19.39
N LYS A 425 14.05 -46.58 -20.57
CA LYS A 425 12.90 -45.75 -21.00
C LYS A 425 11.73 -45.68 -20.01
N ILE A 426 11.60 -46.65 -19.10
CA ILE A 426 10.45 -46.77 -18.19
C ILE A 426 10.70 -46.12 -16.81
N ASN A 427 11.95 -45.94 -16.37
CA ASN A 427 12.30 -45.46 -15.01
C ASN A 427 13.36 -44.34 -15.02
N PHE A 428 13.22 -43.32 -15.87
CA PHE A 428 14.21 -42.24 -16.00
C PHE A 428 14.11 -41.14 -14.92
N ILE A 429 13.06 -41.15 -14.09
CA ILE A 429 12.78 -40.09 -13.09
C ILE A 429 13.27 -40.49 -11.70
#